data_AF-A0A4R8RDD8-F1
#
_entry.id   AF-A0A4R8RDD8-F1
#
_cell.length_a   1.000
_cell.length_b   1.000
_cell.length_c   1.000
_cell.angle_alpha   90.00
_cell.angle_beta   90.00
_cell.angle_gamma   90.00
#
_symmetry.space_group_name_H-M   'P 1'
#
loop_
_entity.id
_entity.type
_entity.pdbx_description
1 polymer ?
#
loop_
_entity_poly.entity_id
_entity_poly.type
_entity_poly.pdbx_seq_one_letter_code
_entity_poly.pdbx_strand_id
1 'polypeptide(L)'
;MGPRGCSFSGFSQPGDIHAAFDIPRGVEAEEWLRMRERKSINQVLYSSYPSIPEIDAAKDQAQMDAFNVSEQDLLAVALGAPARQVMFRAEDIGPQTGWKDGYLSMEHGFCPPDYDEAAVRESIAAAPTIEGTEDVIPDQALWAALVALGMLCSIYRFEQKYDGQEGVNASTNPTKLRLTCRMGDHLGEELFGIPLSIALPYFQVSRRMGRTLPHLTFVDQSSYNLKIKDATSSYPYVARFDNIELRWPMFGERAEVALLKGVAETSASFQHGPDAIAACQEHVMNRNVEGLLHEMIRLKEILERMPNAFP
;
A
#
# COMPACT_ATOMS: atom_id res chain seq x y z
N MET A 1 17.81 22.45 31.28
CA MET A 1 18.05 21.46 30.20
C MET A 1 17.88 20.09 30.79
N GLY A 2 17.06 19.24 30.16
CA GLY A 2 16.58 17.94 30.67
C GLY A 2 15.04 17.88 30.62
N PRO A 3 14.42 16.76 30.18
CA PRO A 3 13.16 16.74 29.43
C PRO A 3 11.90 16.90 30.29
N ARG A 4 10.88 17.55 29.71
CA ARG A 4 9.53 17.71 30.29
C ARG A 4 8.66 16.51 29.91
N GLY A 5 8.83 15.41 30.64
CA GLY A 5 7.80 14.40 30.82
C GLY A 5 7.18 14.60 32.21
N CYS A 6 5.90 14.95 32.27
CA CYS A 6 5.20 15.18 33.53
C CYS A 6 4.96 13.85 34.27
N SER A 7 5.94 13.45 35.08
CA SER A 7 5.73 12.63 36.27
C SER A 7 5.01 13.51 37.30
N PHE A 8 3.67 13.45 37.31
CA PHE A 8 2.82 14.20 38.25
C PHE A 8 2.69 13.47 39.60
N SER A 9 3.78 12.90 40.09
CA SER A 9 3.81 12.17 41.36
C SER A 9 5.25 12.12 41.86
N GLY A 10 5.68 13.18 42.55
CA GLY A 10 7.03 13.20 43.12
C GLY A 10 7.51 14.49 43.76
N PHE A 11 6.78 15.60 43.69
CA PHE A 11 7.11 16.79 44.48
C PHE A 11 6.28 16.84 45.76
N SER A 12 6.84 16.30 46.84
CA SER A 12 6.39 16.62 48.19
C SER A 12 6.69 18.10 48.47
N GLN A 13 5.67 18.96 48.34
CA GLN A 13 5.72 20.22 49.07
C GLN A 13 5.80 19.88 50.57
N PRO A 14 6.70 20.51 51.35
CA PRO A 14 6.71 20.34 52.79
C PRO A 14 5.48 21.07 53.34
N GLY A 15 4.38 20.34 53.42
CA GLY A 15 3.09 20.78 53.90
C GLY A 15 2.27 19.55 54.26
N ASP A 16 1.50 19.65 55.34
CA ASP A 16 0.60 18.59 55.77
C ASP A 16 -0.42 18.32 54.65
N ILE A 17 -0.29 17.20 53.94
CA ILE A 17 -1.19 16.81 52.84
C ILE A 17 -2.65 16.77 53.31
N HIS A 18 -2.87 16.54 54.60
CA HIS A 18 -4.18 16.60 55.21
C HIS A 18 -4.74 18.01 55.26
N ALA A 19 -3.89 19.01 55.54
CA ALA A 19 -4.31 20.41 55.55
C ALA A 19 -4.48 20.97 54.13
N ALA A 20 -3.67 20.52 53.17
CA ALA A 20 -3.72 21.03 51.79
C ALA A 20 -4.98 20.58 51.03
N PHE A 21 -5.51 19.40 51.35
CA PHE A 21 -6.65 18.80 50.66
C PHE A 21 -7.87 18.53 51.56
N ASP A 22 -7.89 19.11 52.76
CA ASP A 22 -8.90 18.89 53.81
C ASP A 22 -9.18 17.39 54.09
N ILE A 23 -8.11 16.59 54.19
CA ILE A 23 -8.19 15.16 54.51
C ILE A 23 -8.30 14.99 56.03
N PRO A 24 -9.32 14.28 56.54
CA PRO A 24 -9.43 14.01 57.99
C PRO A 24 -8.16 13.37 58.55
N ARG A 25 -7.75 13.77 59.77
CA ARG A 25 -6.58 13.17 60.44
C ARG A 25 -6.88 11.72 60.84
N GLY A 26 -5.98 10.81 60.48
CA GLY A 26 -6.11 9.37 60.74
C GLY A 26 -6.62 8.53 59.56
N VAL A 27 -6.84 9.14 58.39
CA VAL A 27 -7.21 8.44 57.13
C VAL A 27 -6.01 8.45 56.18
N GLU A 28 -5.71 7.34 55.51
CA GLU A 28 -4.63 7.29 54.52
C GLU A 28 -4.88 8.26 53.36
N ALA A 29 -3.94 9.18 53.15
CA ALA A 29 -4.13 10.31 52.24
C ALA A 29 -4.27 9.87 50.78
N GLU A 30 -3.52 8.83 50.37
CA GLU A 30 -3.54 8.33 49.00
C GLU A 30 -4.88 7.63 48.67
N GLU A 31 -5.42 6.87 49.62
CA GLU A 31 -6.72 6.20 49.47
C GLU A 31 -7.88 7.20 49.43
N TRP A 32 -7.81 8.24 50.27
CA TRP A 32 -8.80 9.32 50.29
C TRP A 32 -8.83 10.13 48.98
N LEU A 33 -7.66 10.48 48.44
CA LEU A 33 -7.54 11.21 47.18
C LEU A 33 -8.03 10.37 46.00
N ARG A 34 -7.68 9.07 45.95
CA ARG A 34 -8.19 8.16 44.92
C ARG A 34 -9.72 8.01 44.98
N MET A 35 -10.31 7.89 46.17
CA MET A 35 -11.78 7.87 46.31
C MET A 35 -12.43 9.18 45.84
N ARG A 36 -11.82 10.32 46.12
CA ARG A 36 -12.33 11.64 45.71
C ARG A 36 -12.26 11.83 44.19
N GLU A 37 -11.15 11.46 43.56
CA GLU A 37 -11.01 11.51 42.09
C GLU A 37 -12.00 10.57 41.40
N ARG A 38 -12.16 9.34 41.92
CA ARG A 38 -13.13 8.36 41.41
C ARG A 38 -14.56 8.89 41.53
N LYS A 39 -14.89 9.57 42.63
CA LYS A 39 -16.18 10.25 42.82
C LYS A 39 -16.41 11.38 41.82
N SER A 40 -15.40 12.21 41.57
CA SER A 40 -15.49 13.29 40.57
C SER A 40 -15.66 12.76 39.14
N ILE A 41 -14.96 11.68 38.78
CA ILE A 41 -15.08 11.02 37.47
C ILE A 41 -16.46 10.39 37.30
N ASN A 42 -16.96 9.68 38.31
CA ASN A 42 -18.32 9.13 38.30
C ASN A 42 -19.37 10.25 38.14
N GLN A 43 -19.17 11.40 38.79
CA GLN A 43 -20.11 12.53 38.70
C GLN A 43 -20.16 13.18 37.30
N VAL A 44 -19.09 13.07 36.51
CA VAL A 44 -19.03 13.54 35.12
C VAL A 44 -19.61 12.51 34.14
N LEU A 45 -19.48 11.22 34.45
CA LEU A 45 -19.93 10.11 33.59
C LEU A 45 -21.39 9.73 33.78
N TYR A 46 -21.98 9.99 34.95
CA TYR A 46 -23.40 9.73 35.22
C TYR A 46 -24.27 10.98 34.98
N SER A 47 -25.28 10.87 34.12
CA SER A 47 -26.33 11.89 34.00
C SER A 47 -27.25 11.97 35.23
N SER A 48 -27.24 10.95 36.08
CA SER A 48 -27.88 10.95 37.41
C SER A 48 -27.08 10.05 38.35
N TYR A 49 -26.38 10.66 39.31
CA TYR A 49 -25.65 9.96 40.36
C TYR A 49 -26.65 9.40 41.40
N PRO A 50 -26.48 8.16 41.92
CA PRO A 50 -27.37 7.62 42.94
C PRO A 50 -27.40 8.54 44.17
N SER A 51 -28.59 8.77 44.70
CA SER A 51 -28.81 9.68 45.81
C SER A 51 -28.16 9.14 47.09
N ILE A 52 -27.78 10.03 48.02
CA ILE A 52 -27.14 9.65 49.31
C ILE A 52 -27.89 8.50 50.04
N PRO A 53 -29.24 8.48 50.09
CA PRO A 53 -29.97 7.38 50.72
C PRO A 53 -29.79 6.02 50.03
N GLU A 54 -29.58 6.00 48.71
CA GLU A 54 -29.38 4.77 47.93
C GLU A 54 -27.97 4.21 48.14
N ILE A 55 -26.99 5.09 48.38
CA ILE A 55 -25.61 4.70 48.71
C ILE A 55 -25.56 4.15 50.14
N ASP A 56 -26.23 4.81 51.09
CA ASP A 56 -26.27 4.37 52.49
C ASP A 56 -27.05 3.05 52.68
N ALA A 57 -27.89 2.68 51.71
CA ALA A 57 -28.63 1.42 51.71
C ALA A 57 -27.80 0.22 51.20
N ALA A 58 -26.61 0.44 50.64
CA ALA A 58 -25.72 -0.62 50.17
C ALA A 58 -25.12 -1.37 51.37
N LYS A 59 -25.28 -2.69 51.40
CA LYS A 59 -24.94 -3.51 52.58
C LYS A 59 -23.60 -4.22 52.45
N ASP A 60 -23.05 -4.30 51.24
CA ASP A 60 -21.79 -4.97 50.98
C ASP A 60 -20.95 -4.24 49.91
N GLN A 61 -19.66 -4.60 49.87
CA GLN A 61 -18.68 -3.99 48.96
C GLN A 61 -19.03 -4.26 47.49
N ALA A 62 -19.67 -5.39 47.17
CA ALA A 62 -20.05 -5.73 45.80
C ALA A 62 -21.17 -4.81 45.27
N GLN A 63 -22.13 -4.44 46.13
CA GLN A 63 -23.16 -3.45 45.83
C GLN A 63 -22.56 -2.05 45.68
N MET A 64 -21.56 -1.71 46.50
CA MET A 64 -20.81 -0.45 46.34
C MET A 64 -20.01 -0.40 45.02
N ASP A 65 -19.39 -1.51 44.64
CA ASP A 65 -18.59 -1.61 43.42
C ASP A 65 -19.46 -1.58 42.16
N ALA A 66 -20.70 -2.07 42.23
CA ALA A 66 -21.69 -2.00 41.15
C ALA A 66 -22.16 -0.56 40.82
N PHE A 67 -21.95 0.41 41.71
CA PHE A 67 -22.19 1.83 41.45
C PHE A 67 -21.04 2.53 40.71
N ASN A 68 -19.91 1.84 40.49
CA ASN A 68 -18.81 2.38 39.71
C ASN A 68 -19.02 2.09 38.22
N VAL A 69 -18.57 3.01 37.36
CA VAL A 69 -18.61 2.82 35.91
C VAL A 69 -17.75 1.61 35.57
N SER A 70 -18.25 0.74 34.69
CA SER A 70 -17.47 -0.42 34.25
C SER A 70 -16.17 0.07 33.61
N GLU A 71 -15.06 -0.63 33.85
CA GLU A 71 -13.76 -0.25 33.27
C GLU A 71 -13.83 -0.18 31.74
N GLN A 72 -14.70 -0.98 31.13
CA GLN A 72 -14.91 -1.03 29.69
C GLN A 72 -15.66 0.21 29.17
N ASP A 73 -16.63 0.75 29.92
CA ASP A 73 -17.32 1.99 29.57
C ASP A 73 -16.41 3.21 29.79
N LEU A 74 -15.63 3.21 30.88
CA LEU A 74 -14.57 4.20 31.13
C LEU A 74 -13.54 4.21 29.99
N LEU A 75 -13.11 3.03 29.55
CA LEU A 75 -12.20 2.88 28.42
C LEU A 75 -12.82 3.34 27.11
N ALA A 76 -14.09 3.01 26.84
CA ALA A 76 -14.80 3.44 25.64
C ALA A 76 -14.98 4.97 25.58
N VAL A 77 -15.26 5.61 26.73
CA VAL A 77 -15.32 7.08 26.83
C VAL A 77 -13.94 7.71 26.66
N ALA A 78 -12.90 7.14 27.28
CA ALA A 78 -11.52 7.65 27.18
C ALA A 78 -10.93 7.51 25.77
N LEU A 79 -11.24 6.42 25.07
CA LEU A 79 -10.81 6.18 23.70
C LEU A 79 -11.69 6.91 22.66
N GLY A 80 -12.91 7.31 23.04
CA GLY A 80 -13.88 7.88 22.12
C GLY A 80 -14.51 6.83 21.19
N ALA A 81 -15.46 7.26 20.36
CA ALA A 81 -16.15 6.34 19.45
C ALA A 81 -15.16 5.65 18.48
N PRO A 82 -15.15 4.31 18.37
CA PRO A 82 -14.21 3.59 17.50
C PRO A 82 -14.23 4.07 16.04
N ALA A 83 -15.42 4.41 15.52
CA ALA A 83 -15.55 4.97 14.17
C ALA A 83 -14.82 6.32 14.01
N ARG A 84 -14.75 7.13 15.08
CA ARG A 84 -14.03 8.41 15.08
C ARG A 84 -12.53 8.21 15.05
N GLN A 85 -12.01 7.21 15.74
CA GLN A 85 -10.60 6.84 15.67
C GLN A 85 -10.20 6.35 14.28
N VAL A 86 -11.07 5.59 13.59
CA VAL A 86 -10.85 5.17 12.20
C VAL A 86 -10.74 6.39 11.29
N MET A 87 -11.64 7.38 11.42
CA MET A 87 -11.58 8.62 10.64
C MET A 87 -10.31 9.43 10.92
N PHE A 88 -9.95 9.64 12.19
CA PHE A 88 -8.71 10.36 12.54
C PHE A 88 -7.47 9.67 11.99
N ARG A 89 -7.42 8.34 12.07
CA ARG A 89 -6.32 7.56 11.51
C ARG A 89 -6.27 7.65 9.99
N ALA A 90 -7.44 7.59 9.33
CA ALA A 90 -7.51 7.72 7.88
C ALA A 90 -7.04 9.12 7.42
N GLU A 91 -7.41 10.19 8.12
CA GLU A 91 -6.93 11.55 7.83
C GLU A 91 -5.44 11.76 8.14
N ASP A 92 -4.91 11.12 9.17
CA ASP A 92 -3.49 11.22 9.52
C ASP A 92 -2.59 10.47 8.50
N ILE A 93 -3.01 9.28 8.07
CA ILE A 93 -2.24 8.41 7.16
C ILE A 93 -2.52 8.71 5.69
N GLY A 94 -3.73 9.16 5.35
CA GLY A 94 -4.21 9.38 3.99
C GLY A 94 -3.26 10.25 3.15
N PRO A 95 -2.97 11.49 3.56
CA PRO A 95 -2.07 12.39 2.83
C PRO A 95 -0.65 11.83 2.67
N GLN A 96 -0.14 11.09 3.67
CA GLN A 96 1.21 10.51 3.63
C GLN A 96 1.32 9.34 2.65
N THR A 97 0.21 8.65 2.43
CA THR A 97 0.15 7.44 1.59
C THR A 97 -0.51 7.68 0.24
N GLY A 98 -0.99 8.90 -0.03
CA GLY A 98 -1.80 9.21 -1.21
C GLY A 98 -3.14 8.47 -1.20
N TRP A 99 -3.71 8.24 -0.01
CA TRP A 99 -5.01 7.56 0.18
C TRP A 99 -5.09 6.15 -0.41
N LYS A 100 -3.97 5.43 -0.47
CA LYS A 100 -3.86 4.07 -1.05
C LYS A 100 -4.87 3.05 -0.51
N ASP A 101 -5.33 3.23 0.73
CA ASP A 101 -6.26 2.33 1.42
C ASP A 101 -7.72 2.83 1.35
N GLY A 102 -8.00 3.79 0.46
CA GLY A 102 -9.28 4.45 0.27
C GLY A 102 -9.34 5.84 0.91
N TYR A 103 -10.08 6.75 0.27
CA TYR A 103 -10.31 8.10 0.80
C TYR A 103 -11.33 8.07 1.93
N LEU A 104 -10.98 8.62 3.10
CA LEU A 104 -11.90 8.83 4.22
C LEU A 104 -11.47 10.03 5.05
N SER A 105 -12.25 11.11 5.00
CA SER A 105 -12.08 12.27 5.88
C SER A 105 -13.37 12.62 6.61
N MET A 106 -13.24 13.36 7.71
CA MET A 106 -14.36 13.93 8.45
C MET A 106 -15.09 14.98 7.64
N GLU A 107 -14.36 15.73 6.81
CA GLU A 107 -14.93 16.85 6.04
C GLU A 107 -15.65 16.39 4.77
N HIS A 108 -15.14 15.35 4.10
CA HIS A 108 -15.63 14.94 2.77
C HIS A 108 -16.10 13.48 2.73
N GLY A 109 -16.09 12.79 3.87
CA GLY A 109 -16.51 11.40 3.96
C GLY A 109 -15.64 10.53 3.08
N PHE A 110 -16.27 9.73 2.21
CA PHE A 110 -15.58 8.86 1.26
C PHE A 110 -15.21 9.53 -0.06
N CYS A 111 -15.53 10.81 -0.22
CA CYS A 111 -15.27 11.56 -1.45
C CYS A 111 -14.01 12.42 -1.25
N PRO A 112 -13.00 12.33 -2.13
CA PRO A 112 -11.90 13.28 -2.10
C PRO A 112 -12.38 14.72 -2.38
N PRO A 113 -11.73 15.74 -1.78
CA PRO A 113 -12.00 17.16 -2.01
C PRO A 113 -11.69 17.55 -3.45
N ASP A 114 -10.62 16.95 -3.96
CA ASP A 114 -10.10 17.16 -5.29
C ASP A 114 -9.90 15.80 -5.96
N TYR A 115 -10.68 15.54 -7.00
CA TYR A 115 -10.50 14.34 -7.82
C TYR A 115 -9.37 14.53 -8.86
N ASP A 116 -8.91 15.78 -9.05
CA ASP A 116 -7.81 16.14 -9.94
C ASP A 116 -6.44 15.97 -9.27
N GLU A 117 -6.38 15.54 -8.00
CA GLU A 117 -5.14 15.20 -7.25
C GLU A 117 -4.42 13.94 -7.79
N ALA A 118 -4.62 13.59 -9.06
CA ALA A 118 -3.79 12.64 -9.77
C ALA A 118 -2.41 13.29 -10.04
N ALA A 119 -1.56 13.29 -9.02
CA ALA A 119 -0.23 13.91 -9.05
C ALA A 119 0.74 13.28 -10.08
N VAL A 120 0.35 12.21 -10.78
CA VAL A 120 1.26 11.48 -11.68
C VAL A 120 1.59 12.30 -12.92
N ARG A 121 0.60 12.93 -13.58
CA ARG A 121 0.90 13.77 -14.76
C ARG A 121 1.74 15.01 -14.42
N GLU A 122 1.49 15.65 -13.29
CA GLU A 122 2.32 16.76 -12.81
C GLU A 122 3.74 16.30 -12.45
N SER A 123 3.86 15.18 -11.73
CA SER A 123 5.15 14.61 -11.34
C SER A 123 5.98 14.22 -12.56
N ILE A 124 5.36 13.61 -13.58
CA ILE A 124 6.02 13.26 -14.84
C ILE A 124 6.44 14.51 -15.61
N ALA A 125 5.59 15.54 -15.66
CA ALA A 125 5.90 16.79 -16.34
C ALA A 125 7.03 17.58 -15.66
N ALA A 126 7.13 17.50 -14.34
CA ALA A 126 8.19 18.11 -13.54
C ALA A 126 9.50 17.29 -13.53
N ALA A 127 9.45 16.02 -13.93
CA ALA A 127 10.62 15.15 -13.92
C ALA A 127 11.71 15.64 -14.89
N PRO A 128 13.00 15.55 -14.50
CA PRO A 128 14.09 15.91 -15.39
C PRO A 128 14.13 14.97 -16.59
N THR A 129 14.49 15.51 -17.75
CA THR A 129 14.75 14.69 -18.93
C THR A 129 16.11 14.02 -18.79
N ILE A 130 16.12 12.69 -18.86
CA ILE A 130 17.34 11.88 -18.92
C ILE A 130 17.42 11.17 -20.28
N GLU A 131 18.62 10.86 -20.73
CA GLU A 131 18.83 10.03 -21.91
C GLU A 131 18.80 8.55 -21.53
N GLY A 132 18.28 7.71 -22.43
CA GLY A 132 18.35 6.26 -22.36
C GLY A 132 19.61 5.69 -23.02
N THR A 133 20.72 6.41 -22.94
CA THR A 133 22.05 5.96 -23.40
C THR A 133 22.69 4.99 -22.41
N GLU A 134 23.75 4.29 -22.81
CA GLU A 134 24.38 3.25 -21.98
C GLU A 134 25.05 3.81 -20.71
N ASP A 135 25.58 5.03 -20.78
CA ASP A 135 26.20 5.74 -19.66
C ASP A 135 25.20 6.15 -18.57
N VAL A 136 23.93 6.35 -18.95
CA VAL A 136 22.85 6.71 -18.00
C VAL A 136 22.05 5.48 -17.58
N ILE A 137 21.66 4.64 -18.54
CA ILE A 137 20.90 3.40 -18.32
C ILE A 137 21.74 2.23 -18.86
N PRO A 138 22.48 1.50 -18.00
CA PRO A 138 23.32 0.40 -18.44
C PRO A 138 22.49 -0.77 -18.97
N ASP A 139 23.08 -1.60 -19.84
CA ASP A 139 22.39 -2.71 -20.50
C ASP A 139 21.67 -3.66 -19.53
N GLN A 140 22.28 -3.93 -18.38
CA GLN A 140 21.70 -4.77 -17.31
C GLN A 140 20.37 -4.22 -16.75
N ALA A 141 20.09 -2.93 -16.91
CA ALA A 141 18.90 -2.26 -16.42
C ALA A 141 17.82 -2.09 -17.49
N LEU A 142 18.08 -2.45 -18.76
CA LEU A 142 17.18 -2.13 -19.87
C LEU A 142 15.79 -2.73 -19.70
N TRP A 143 15.66 -3.99 -19.26
CA TRP A 143 14.36 -4.60 -19.01
C TRP A 143 13.55 -3.84 -17.96
N ALA A 144 14.18 -3.46 -16.86
CA ALA A 144 13.51 -2.71 -15.79
C ALA A 144 13.12 -1.30 -16.25
N ALA A 145 14.00 -0.61 -16.98
CA ALA A 145 13.73 0.71 -17.54
C ALA A 145 12.58 0.67 -18.55
N LEU A 146 12.56 -0.34 -19.41
CA LEU A 146 11.52 -0.55 -20.43
C LEU A 146 10.13 -0.71 -19.81
N VAL A 147 10.02 -1.53 -18.75
CA VAL A 147 8.78 -1.74 -18.00
C VAL A 147 8.34 -0.44 -17.33
N ALA A 148 9.23 0.20 -16.55
CA ALA A 148 8.90 1.41 -15.80
C ALA A 148 8.46 2.56 -16.71
N LEU A 149 9.22 2.81 -17.79
CA LEU A 149 8.91 3.89 -18.74
C LEU A 149 7.63 3.61 -19.53
N GLY A 150 7.42 2.36 -19.95
CA GLY A 150 6.18 1.96 -20.64
C GLY A 150 4.95 2.11 -19.74
N MET A 151 5.04 1.70 -18.47
CA MET A 151 3.98 1.89 -17.48
C MET A 151 3.68 3.37 -17.26
N LEU A 152 4.71 4.21 -17.06
CA LEU A 152 4.52 5.66 -16.89
C LEU A 152 3.84 6.30 -18.11
N CYS A 153 4.22 5.92 -19.33
CA CYS A 153 3.54 6.40 -20.54
C CYS A 153 2.07 5.97 -20.59
N SER A 154 1.79 4.72 -20.21
CA SER A 154 0.41 4.18 -20.16
C SER A 154 -0.44 4.88 -19.12
N ILE A 155 0.09 5.07 -17.90
CA ILE A 155 -0.59 5.75 -16.80
C ILE A 155 -0.85 7.22 -17.16
N TYR A 156 0.14 7.91 -17.73
CA TYR A 156 0.00 9.30 -18.17
C TYR A 156 -1.14 9.46 -19.19
N ARG A 157 -1.25 8.53 -20.17
CA ARG A 157 -2.34 8.52 -21.16
C ARG A 157 -3.68 8.18 -20.53
N PHE A 158 -3.71 7.23 -19.61
CA PHE A 158 -4.92 6.82 -18.92
C PHE A 158 -5.51 8.00 -18.15
N GLU A 159 -4.70 8.68 -17.34
CA GLU A 159 -5.12 9.85 -16.57
C GLU A 159 -5.50 11.03 -17.47
N GLN A 160 -4.83 11.23 -18.61
CA GLN A 160 -5.24 12.26 -19.59
C GLN A 160 -6.63 12.01 -20.17
N LYS A 161 -7.02 10.74 -20.33
CA LYS A 161 -8.30 10.35 -20.92
C LYS A 161 -9.41 10.26 -19.87
N TYR A 162 -9.07 9.79 -18.66
CA TYR A 162 -9.97 9.52 -17.56
C TYR A 162 -9.61 10.41 -16.38
N ASP A 163 -9.91 11.70 -16.52
CA ASP A 163 -9.65 12.74 -15.51
C ASP A 163 -10.72 12.81 -14.40
N GLY A 164 -11.62 11.83 -14.34
CA GLY A 164 -12.67 11.77 -13.30
C GLY A 164 -13.83 12.75 -13.49
N GLN A 165 -13.81 13.57 -14.54
CA GLN A 165 -14.85 14.58 -14.81
C GLN A 165 -16.03 14.02 -15.64
N GLU A 166 -15.94 12.77 -16.12
CA GLU A 166 -17.02 12.10 -16.84
C GLU A 166 -18.19 11.76 -15.89
N GLY A 167 -19.29 12.53 -15.98
CA GLY A 167 -20.55 12.27 -15.27
C GLY A 167 -20.92 13.28 -14.18
N VAL A 168 -20.05 14.24 -13.87
CA VAL A 168 -20.37 15.37 -12.99
C VAL A 168 -21.02 16.47 -13.82
N ASN A 169 -22.28 16.81 -13.55
CA ASN A 169 -22.95 17.99 -14.12
C ASN A 169 -22.36 19.28 -13.51
N ALA A 170 -21.08 19.56 -13.74
CA ALA A 170 -20.44 20.81 -13.35
C ALA A 170 -20.37 21.74 -14.55
N SER A 171 -21.12 22.85 -14.49
CA SER A 171 -21.15 23.91 -15.50
C SER A 171 -19.91 24.82 -15.43
N THR A 172 -18.72 24.23 -15.40
CA THR A 172 -17.45 24.97 -15.37
C THR A 172 -16.56 24.47 -16.48
N ASN A 173 -16.20 25.37 -17.40
CA ASN A 173 -15.19 25.13 -18.43
C ASN A 173 -13.99 24.42 -17.81
N PRO A 174 -13.59 23.23 -18.29
CA PRO A 174 -12.48 22.49 -17.72
C PRO A 174 -11.22 23.32 -17.96
N THR A 175 -10.61 23.79 -16.87
CA THR A 175 -9.27 24.36 -16.96
C THR A 175 -8.34 23.17 -17.18
N LYS A 176 -8.23 22.71 -18.44
CA LYS A 176 -7.30 21.64 -18.81
C LYS A 176 -5.96 21.95 -18.18
N LEU A 177 -5.50 21.08 -17.29
CA LEU A 177 -4.22 21.21 -16.59
C LEU A 177 -3.13 21.52 -17.62
N ARG A 178 -2.63 22.75 -17.60
CA ARG A 178 -1.71 23.25 -18.61
C ARG A 178 -0.29 22.97 -18.16
N LEU A 179 0.14 21.72 -18.35
CA LEU A 179 1.50 21.30 -18.04
C LEU A 179 2.51 22.02 -18.93
N THR A 180 3.36 22.85 -18.34
CA THR A 180 4.50 23.47 -19.03
C THR A 180 5.70 22.53 -19.01
N CYS A 181 5.73 21.56 -19.93
CA CYS A 181 6.89 20.69 -20.15
C CYS A 181 7.17 20.49 -21.64
N ARG A 182 8.39 20.04 -21.97
CA ARG A 182 8.74 19.65 -23.34
C ARG A 182 8.06 18.32 -23.67
N MET A 183 7.51 18.20 -24.87
CA MET A 183 6.83 16.99 -25.33
C MET A 183 7.71 16.14 -26.26
N GLY A 184 7.45 14.84 -26.28
CA GLY A 184 8.11 13.83 -27.10
C GLY A 184 7.56 13.68 -28.52
N ASP A 185 6.71 14.59 -28.98
CA ASP A 185 5.92 14.46 -30.23
C ASP A 185 6.75 14.17 -31.50
N HIS A 186 8.03 14.58 -31.50
CA HIS A 186 8.96 14.38 -32.61
C HIS A 186 9.61 12.99 -32.65
N LEU A 187 9.39 12.16 -31.61
CA LEU A 187 10.01 10.83 -31.49
C LEU A 187 9.18 9.72 -32.16
N GLY A 188 7.94 10.01 -32.54
CA GLY A 188 7.04 9.09 -33.24
C GLY A 188 5.60 9.17 -32.74
N GLU A 189 4.68 8.58 -33.51
CA GLU A 189 3.24 8.58 -33.19
C GLU A 189 2.94 7.96 -31.81
N GLU A 190 3.66 6.89 -31.46
CA GLU A 190 3.52 6.20 -30.18
C GLU A 190 3.85 7.07 -28.96
N LEU A 191 4.54 8.20 -29.13
CA LEU A 191 4.94 9.10 -28.06
C LEU A 191 4.34 10.51 -28.18
N PHE A 192 3.39 10.68 -29.12
CA PHE A 192 2.66 11.92 -29.26
C PHE A 192 1.87 12.23 -27.98
N GLY A 193 2.00 13.47 -27.49
CA GLY A 193 1.35 13.93 -26.27
C GLY A 193 1.99 13.43 -24.98
N ILE A 194 3.15 12.76 -25.04
CA ILE A 194 3.89 12.28 -23.86
C ILE A 194 5.02 13.25 -23.49
N PRO A 195 5.21 13.59 -22.20
CA PRO A 195 6.33 14.42 -21.76
C PRO A 195 7.68 13.83 -22.15
N LEU A 196 8.59 14.70 -22.60
CA LEU A 196 9.93 14.33 -23.07
C LEU A 196 10.75 13.61 -21.98
N SER A 197 10.47 13.91 -20.71
CA SER A 197 11.10 13.30 -19.53
C SER A 197 11.01 11.78 -19.50
N ILE A 198 9.91 11.22 -20.01
CA ILE A 198 9.71 9.78 -20.13
C ILE A 198 9.73 9.29 -21.58
N ALA A 199 9.33 10.13 -22.55
CA ALA A 199 9.29 9.75 -23.96
C ALA A 199 10.68 9.50 -24.55
N LEU A 200 11.65 10.40 -24.29
CA LEU A 200 13.02 10.27 -24.83
C LEU A 200 13.73 8.99 -24.35
N PRO A 201 13.85 8.73 -23.03
CA PRO A 201 14.52 7.53 -22.57
C PRO A 201 13.75 6.27 -23.02
N TYR A 202 12.41 6.32 -23.10
CA TYR A 202 11.64 5.15 -23.53
C TYR A 202 11.89 4.80 -24.99
N PHE A 203 11.96 5.81 -25.86
CA PHE A 203 12.32 5.63 -27.27
C PHE A 203 13.72 5.03 -27.43
N GLN A 204 14.71 5.58 -26.73
CA GLN A 204 16.11 5.13 -26.81
C GLN A 204 16.29 3.71 -26.25
N VAL A 205 15.72 3.42 -25.08
CA VAL A 205 15.73 2.08 -24.47
C VAL A 205 15.01 1.07 -25.37
N SER A 206 13.87 1.42 -25.94
CA SER A 206 13.13 0.53 -26.85
C SER A 206 13.97 0.13 -28.08
N ARG A 207 14.71 1.08 -28.67
CA ARG A 207 15.62 0.80 -29.78
C ARG A 207 16.80 -0.09 -29.37
N ARG A 208 17.40 0.17 -28.21
CA ARG A 208 18.48 -0.66 -27.66
C ARG A 208 18.02 -2.09 -27.38
N MET A 209 16.77 -2.25 -26.98
CA MET A 209 16.10 -3.55 -26.81
C MET A 209 15.68 -4.22 -28.13
N GLY A 210 16.02 -3.63 -29.28
CA GLY A 210 15.67 -4.16 -30.61
C GLY A 210 14.20 -4.03 -30.98
N ARG A 211 13.42 -3.18 -30.27
CA ARG A 211 12.00 -2.95 -30.59
C ARG A 211 11.87 -1.92 -31.69
N THR A 212 10.99 -2.21 -32.66
CA THR A 212 10.66 -1.28 -33.75
C THR A 212 10.00 -0.01 -33.24
N LEU A 213 9.12 -0.15 -32.23
CA LEU A 213 8.33 0.94 -31.67
C LEU A 213 8.31 0.86 -30.13
N PRO A 214 8.24 2.00 -29.43
CA PRO A 214 8.08 2.03 -27.99
C PRO A 214 6.63 1.69 -27.62
N HIS A 215 6.40 0.47 -27.13
CA HIS A 215 5.08 0.00 -26.71
C HIS A 215 5.19 -0.91 -25.49
N LEU A 216 4.22 -0.78 -24.58
CA LEU A 216 4.12 -1.61 -23.38
C LEU A 216 3.37 -2.89 -23.74
N THR A 217 4.03 -4.03 -23.58
CA THR A 217 3.42 -5.34 -23.82
C THR A 217 2.85 -5.93 -22.53
N PHE A 218 2.04 -6.97 -22.67
CA PHE A 218 1.55 -7.71 -21.52
C PHE A 218 2.68 -8.45 -20.77
N VAL A 219 3.69 -8.93 -21.49
CA VAL A 219 4.87 -9.59 -20.91
C VAL A 219 5.73 -8.59 -20.12
N ASP A 220 5.80 -7.33 -20.57
CA ASP A 220 6.44 -6.25 -19.81
C ASP A 220 5.76 -6.05 -18.46
N GLN A 221 4.43 -6.00 -18.42
CA GLN A 221 3.66 -5.79 -17.19
C GLN A 221 3.70 -6.99 -16.24
N SER A 222 3.89 -8.20 -16.78
CA SER A 222 3.90 -9.45 -16.02
C SER A 222 5.33 -9.98 -15.87
N SER A 223 5.80 -10.84 -16.80
CA SER A 223 7.05 -11.60 -16.67
C SER A 223 8.31 -10.75 -16.46
N TYR A 224 8.40 -9.55 -17.04
CA TYR A 224 9.58 -8.67 -16.86
C TYR A 224 9.45 -7.73 -15.66
N ASN A 225 8.27 -7.63 -15.05
CA ASN A 225 7.96 -6.78 -13.91
C ASN A 225 8.12 -7.52 -12.57
N LEU A 226 9.10 -8.41 -12.44
CA LEU A 226 9.23 -9.30 -11.28
C LEU A 226 10.53 -9.11 -10.52
N LYS A 227 10.46 -9.33 -9.22
CA LYS A 227 11.59 -9.54 -8.33
C LYS A 227 11.52 -10.97 -7.80
N ILE A 228 12.64 -11.69 -7.91
CA ILE A 228 12.81 -13.01 -7.28
C ILE A 228 13.19 -12.81 -5.81
N LYS A 229 12.53 -13.52 -4.90
CA LYS A 229 12.82 -13.47 -3.46
C LYS A 229 14.07 -14.29 -3.13
N ASP A 230 14.09 -15.55 -3.57
CA ASP A 230 15.22 -16.46 -3.39
C ASP A 230 15.65 -17.03 -4.75
N ALA A 231 16.79 -16.54 -5.26
CA ALA A 231 17.36 -17.01 -6.52
C ALA A 231 18.05 -18.38 -6.41
N THR A 232 18.29 -18.88 -5.19
CA THR A 232 18.92 -20.20 -4.97
C THR A 232 17.91 -21.34 -5.00
N SER A 233 16.63 -21.03 -4.78
CA SER A 233 15.55 -22.01 -4.81
C SER A 233 15.11 -22.33 -6.24
N SER A 234 15.66 -23.41 -6.79
CA SER A 234 15.47 -23.82 -8.19
C SER A 234 14.37 -24.87 -8.41
N TYR A 235 13.84 -25.50 -7.35
CA TYR A 235 12.80 -26.52 -7.45
C TYR A 235 11.41 -25.98 -7.05
N PRO A 236 10.33 -26.25 -7.82
CA PRO A 236 10.32 -26.89 -9.13
C PRO A 236 10.84 -25.99 -10.26
N TYR A 237 10.85 -24.67 -10.04
CA TYR A 237 11.45 -23.63 -10.87
C TYR A 237 11.61 -22.34 -10.04
N VAL A 238 12.41 -21.39 -10.54
CA VAL A 238 12.81 -20.20 -9.77
C VAL A 238 11.64 -19.21 -9.62
N ALA A 239 10.96 -18.88 -10.71
CA ALA A 239 9.93 -17.83 -10.75
C ALA A 239 8.50 -18.36 -10.49
N ARG A 240 8.33 -19.12 -9.40
CA ARG A 240 7.03 -19.60 -8.89
C ARG A 240 6.31 -18.56 -8.04
N PHE A 241 4.99 -18.67 -7.88
CA PHE A 241 4.13 -17.64 -7.30
C PHE A 241 4.58 -17.13 -5.93
N ASP A 242 4.97 -18.03 -5.03
CA ASP A 242 5.42 -17.74 -3.68
C ASP A 242 6.82 -17.09 -3.65
N ASN A 243 7.64 -17.35 -4.67
CA ASN A 243 9.02 -16.88 -4.79
C ASN A 243 9.19 -15.61 -5.65
N ILE A 244 8.09 -15.04 -6.17
CA ILE A 244 8.11 -13.80 -6.94
C ILE A 244 7.28 -12.68 -6.29
N GLU A 245 7.72 -11.45 -6.52
CA GLU A 245 7.01 -10.22 -6.21
C GLU A 245 6.92 -9.36 -7.46
N LEU A 246 5.81 -8.63 -7.62
CA LEU A 246 5.69 -7.65 -8.69
C LEU A 246 6.52 -6.41 -8.31
N ARG A 247 7.34 -5.87 -9.24
CA ARG A 247 8.15 -4.67 -8.95
C ARG A 247 7.29 -3.43 -8.86
N TRP A 248 6.41 -3.23 -9.84
CA TRP A 248 5.53 -2.07 -9.92
C TRP A 248 4.11 -2.51 -10.30
N PRO A 249 3.15 -2.51 -9.37
CA PRO A 249 1.74 -2.61 -9.72
C PRO A 249 1.25 -1.29 -10.33
N MET A 250 0.31 -1.33 -11.28
CA MET A 250 -0.36 -0.11 -11.78
C MET A 250 -1.38 0.43 -10.78
N PHE A 251 -2.17 -0.45 -10.15
CA PHE A 251 -3.24 -0.08 -9.22
C PHE A 251 -2.92 -0.45 -7.77
N GLY A 252 -2.03 -1.43 -7.57
CA GLY A 252 -1.67 -1.91 -6.23
C GLY A 252 -2.68 -2.90 -5.65
N GLU A 253 -3.69 -3.26 -6.44
CA GLU A 253 -4.77 -4.14 -6.02
C GLU A 253 -4.31 -5.60 -5.92
N ARG A 254 -4.82 -6.32 -4.92
CA ARG A 254 -4.45 -7.73 -4.71
C ARG A 254 -4.79 -8.59 -5.92
N ALA A 255 -5.92 -8.29 -6.57
CA ALA A 255 -6.35 -9.00 -7.77
C ALA A 255 -5.40 -8.76 -8.95
N GLU A 256 -4.95 -7.52 -9.16
CA GLU A 256 -3.96 -7.18 -10.18
C GLU A 256 -2.65 -7.94 -9.93
N VAL A 257 -2.14 -7.86 -8.70
CA VAL A 257 -0.88 -8.51 -8.32
C VAL A 257 -0.98 -10.02 -8.52
N ALA A 258 -2.08 -10.64 -8.11
CA ALA A 258 -2.29 -12.07 -8.30
C ALA A 258 -2.35 -12.44 -9.79
N LEU A 259 -3.07 -11.66 -10.60
CA LEU A 259 -3.19 -11.89 -12.04
C LEU A 259 -1.82 -11.83 -12.74
N LEU A 260 -1.08 -10.74 -12.54
CA LEU A 260 0.21 -10.52 -13.21
C LEU A 260 1.26 -11.55 -12.76
N LYS A 261 1.23 -11.94 -11.48
CA LYS A 261 2.08 -13.03 -10.97
C LYS A 261 1.68 -14.40 -11.53
N GLY A 262 0.39 -14.71 -11.65
CA GLY A 262 -0.07 -15.98 -12.21
C GLY A 262 0.32 -16.15 -13.68
N VAL A 263 0.24 -15.07 -14.47
CA VAL A 263 0.73 -15.03 -15.86
C VAL A 263 2.24 -15.28 -15.93
N ALA A 264 2.99 -14.60 -15.06
CA ALA A 264 4.43 -14.77 -14.95
C ALA A 264 4.81 -16.21 -14.57
N GLU A 265 4.13 -16.79 -13.59
CA GLU A 265 4.35 -18.16 -13.14
C GLU A 265 4.02 -19.16 -14.24
N THR A 266 2.93 -18.95 -14.99
CA THR A 266 2.57 -19.80 -16.13
C THR A 266 3.74 -19.85 -17.12
N SER A 267 4.34 -18.69 -17.43
CA SER A 267 5.53 -18.62 -18.29
C SER A 267 6.74 -19.29 -17.66
N ALA A 268 6.98 -19.09 -16.37
CA ALA A 268 8.10 -19.66 -15.62
C ALA A 268 8.02 -21.19 -15.51
N SER A 269 6.82 -21.75 -15.40
CA SER A 269 6.59 -23.20 -15.35
C SER A 269 7.09 -23.90 -16.61
N PHE A 270 7.17 -23.18 -17.74
CA PHE A 270 7.70 -23.65 -19.02
C PHE A 270 9.18 -23.31 -19.25
N GLN A 271 9.92 -22.78 -18.26
CA GLN A 271 11.29 -22.30 -18.48
C GLN A 271 12.24 -23.36 -19.09
N HIS A 272 12.00 -24.65 -18.83
CA HIS A 272 12.78 -25.76 -19.38
C HIS A 272 12.18 -26.38 -20.65
N GLY A 273 10.99 -25.92 -21.07
CA GLY A 273 10.29 -26.43 -22.24
C GLY A 273 11.06 -26.22 -23.56
N PRO A 274 11.62 -25.03 -23.85
CA PRO A 274 12.38 -24.81 -25.07
C PRO A 274 13.58 -25.76 -25.24
N ASP A 275 14.30 -26.03 -24.14
CA ASP A 275 15.42 -26.98 -24.11
C ASP A 275 14.96 -28.41 -24.39
N ALA A 276 13.88 -28.87 -23.74
CA ALA A 276 13.31 -30.20 -23.97
C ALA A 276 12.83 -30.38 -25.43
N ILE A 277 12.25 -29.33 -26.04
CA ILE A 277 11.84 -29.34 -27.45
C ILE A 277 13.05 -29.45 -28.38
N ALA A 278 14.12 -28.68 -28.11
CA ALA A 278 15.35 -28.76 -28.90
C ALA A 278 16.00 -30.14 -28.79
N ALA A 279 16.11 -30.70 -27.58
CA ALA A 279 16.65 -32.04 -27.35
C ALA A 279 15.83 -33.14 -28.07
N CYS A 280 14.49 -33.01 -28.11
CA CYS A 280 13.64 -33.88 -28.93
C CYS A 280 14.05 -33.84 -30.42
N GLN A 281 14.26 -32.63 -30.97
CA GLN A 281 14.67 -32.47 -32.38
C GLN A 281 16.05 -33.09 -32.65
N GLU A 282 17.01 -32.92 -31.74
CA GLU A 282 18.33 -33.51 -31.82
C GLU A 282 18.28 -35.05 -31.81
N HIS A 283 17.43 -35.64 -30.96
CA HIS A 283 17.26 -37.09 -30.92
C HIS A 283 16.59 -37.65 -32.18
N VAL A 284 15.64 -36.91 -32.78
CA VAL A 284 15.07 -37.27 -34.09
C VAL A 284 16.15 -37.26 -35.17
N MET A 285 16.98 -36.22 -35.23
CA MET A 285 18.08 -36.11 -36.20
C MET A 285 19.09 -37.26 -36.06
N ASN A 286 19.41 -37.65 -34.83
CA ASN A 286 20.34 -38.72 -34.52
C ASN A 286 19.72 -40.12 -34.58
N ARG A 287 18.43 -40.25 -34.92
CA ARG A 287 17.67 -41.52 -34.92
C ARG A 287 17.72 -42.24 -33.58
N ASN A 288 17.81 -41.49 -32.48
CA ASN A 288 17.84 -42.02 -31.12
C ASN A 288 16.43 -42.06 -30.53
N VAL A 289 15.74 -43.19 -30.67
CA VAL A 289 14.36 -43.37 -30.21
C VAL A 289 14.25 -43.34 -28.69
N GLU A 290 15.20 -43.94 -27.97
CA GLU A 290 15.20 -43.97 -26.50
C GLU A 290 15.40 -42.56 -25.92
N GLY A 291 16.33 -41.79 -26.47
CA GLY A 291 16.53 -40.39 -26.09
C GLY A 291 15.31 -39.53 -26.38
N LEU A 292 14.68 -39.71 -27.54
CA LEU A 292 13.44 -39.01 -27.88
C LEU A 292 12.32 -39.33 -26.87
N LEU A 293 12.13 -40.61 -26.52
CA LEU A 293 11.12 -41.00 -25.53
C LEU A 293 11.38 -40.34 -24.18
N HIS A 294 12.64 -40.29 -23.73
CA HIS A 294 13.02 -39.64 -22.48
C HIS A 294 12.68 -38.14 -22.48
N GLU A 295 13.06 -37.41 -23.52
CA GLU A 295 12.78 -35.97 -23.61
C GLU A 295 11.28 -35.67 -23.81
N MET A 296 10.54 -36.54 -24.50
CA MET A 296 9.07 -36.42 -24.60
C MET A 296 8.38 -36.62 -23.24
N ILE A 297 8.88 -37.53 -22.40
CA ILE A 297 8.38 -37.70 -21.02
C ILE A 297 8.69 -36.44 -20.20
N ARG A 298 9.92 -35.91 -20.28
CA ARG A 298 10.31 -34.65 -19.62
C ARG A 298 9.42 -33.48 -20.06
N LEU A 299 9.15 -33.35 -21.35
CA LEU A 299 8.26 -32.30 -21.89
C LEU A 299 6.82 -32.46 -21.38
N LYS A 300 6.30 -33.69 -21.32
CA LYS A 300 4.99 -33.97 -20.72
C LYS A 300 4.95 -33.53 -19.26
N GLU A 301 5.96 -33.86 -18.46
CA GLU A 301 6.02 -33.45 -17.05
C GLU A 301 6.09 -31.93 -16.87
N ILE A 302 6.75 -31.21 -17.78
CA ILE A 302 6.77 -29.74 -17.79
C ILE A 302 5.36 -29.20 -18.07
N LEU A 303 4.68 -29.73 -19.08
CA LEU A 303 3.31 -29.32 -19.44
C LEU A 303 2.30 -29.63 -18.34
N GLU A 304 2.41 -30.77 -17.67
CA GLU A 304 1.54 -31.15 -16.55
C GLU A 304 1.67 -30.24 -15.31
N ARG A 305 2.73 -29.41 -15.24
CA ARG A 305 2.91 -28.41 -14.17
C ARG A 305 2.22 -27.07 -14.46
N MET A 306 1.90 -26.76 -15.72
CA MET A 306 1.22 -25.51 -16.12
C MET A 306 -0.19 -25.33 -15.51
N PRO A 307 -1.06 -26.35 -15.40
CA PRO A 307 -2.42 -26.19 -14.90
C PRO A 307 -2.51 -25.70 -13.46
N ASN A 308 -1.43 -25.83 -12.67
CA ASN A 308 -1.38 -25.39 -11.28
C ASN A 308 -1.01 -23.90 -11.13
N ALA A 309 -0.72 -23.18 -12.22
CA ALA A 309 -0.37 -21.75 -12.21
C ALA A 309 -1.58 -20.80 -12.33
N PHE A 310 -2.80 -21.35 -12.46
CA PHE A 310 -4.07 -20.62 -12.37
C PHE A 310 -4.82 -21.09 -11.11
N PRO A 311 -4.78 -20.33 -10.00
CA PRO A 311 -5.63 -20.60 -8.84
C PRO A 311 -7.11 -20.29 -9.09
#